data_AF-A0A2D6JE83-F1
#
_entry.id   AF-A0A2D6JE83-F1
#
_cell.length_a   1.000
_cell.length_b   1.000
_cell.length_c   1.000
_cell.angle_alpha   90.00
_cell.angle_beta   90.00
_cell.angle_gamma   90.00
#
_symmetry.space_group_name_H-M   'P 1'
#
loop_
_entity.id
_entity.type
_entity.pdbx_description
1 polymer ?
#
loop_
_entity_poly.entity_id
_entity_poly.type
_entity_poly.pdbx_seq_one_letter_code
_entity_poly.pdbx_strand_id
1 'polypeptide(L)' 'MRLSKQGATIFALSFEIVGLIIAGAYVGKEADKIYHLKGLGTAGGVIIALILWFVHVIHAVKLMQDEEAKSNEDKQQ' A
#
# COMPACT_ATOMS: atom_id res chain seq x y z
N MET A 1 -10.60 -17.66 15.18
CA MET A 1 -10.85 -16.21 15.32
C MET A 1 -11.31 -15.68 13.96
N ARG A 2 -12.56 -15.24 13.80
CA ARG A 2 -13.02 -14.65 12.53
C ARG A 2 -12.51 -13.21 12.48
N LEU A 3 -11.62 -12.89 11.53
CA LEU A 3 -11.25 -11.50 11.27
C LEU A 3 -12.45 -10.76 10.68
N SER A 4 -12.72 -9.55 11.18
CA SER A 4 -13.63 -8.63 10.51
C SER A 4 -13.06 -8.23 9.15
N LYS A 5 -13.92 -7.83 8.20
CA LYS A 5 -13.48 -7.35 6.87
C LYS A 5 -12.44 -6.25 7.01
N GLN A 6 -12.65 -5.30 7.92
CA GLN A 6 -11.71 -4.23 8.24
C GLN A 6 -10.36 -4.75 8.77
N GLY A 7 -10.38 -5.73 9.68
CA GLY A 7 -9.16 -6.34 10.19
C GLY A 7 -8.34 -7.04 9.10
N ALA A 8 -9.02 -7.71 8.17
CA ALA A 8 -8.36 -8.33 7.02
C ALA A 8 -7.73 -7.27 6.09
N THR A 9 -8.42 -6.16 5.83
CA THR A 9 -7.90 -5.07 4.99
C THR A 9 -6.66 -4.41 5.62
N ILE A 10 -6.68 -4.13 6.93
CA ILE A 10 -5.52 -3.54 7.63
C ILE A 10 -4.32 -4.50 7.58
N PHE A 11 -4.54 -5.80 7.78
CA PHE A 11 -3.48 -6.80 7.67
C PHE A 11 -2.90 -6.87 6.25
N ALA A 12 -3.76 -6.83 5.22
CA ALA A 12 -3.33 -6.82 3.83
C ALA A 12 -2.49 -5.57 3.50
N LEU A 13 -2.93 -4.38 3.90
CA LEU A 13 -2.18 -3.12 3.69
C LEU A 13 -0.81 -3.14 4.38
N SER A 14 -0.73 -3.77 5.56
CA SER A 14 0.52 -3.93 6.31
C SER A 14 1.50 -4.89 5.64
N PHE A 15 0.99 -5.95 5.02
CA PHE A 15 1.83 -6.88 4.25
C PHE A 15 2.30 -6.24 2.93
N GLU A 16 1.42 -5.49 2.29
CA GLU A 16 1.69 -4.82 1.02
C GLU A 16 2.84 -3.82 1.11
N ILE A 17 2.89 -2.97 2.16
CA ILE A 17 3.97 -1.98 2.29
C ILE A 17 5.35 -2.65 2.42
N VAL A 18 5.43 -3.79 3.13
CA VAL A 18 6.68 -4.54 3.27
C VAL A 18 7.12 -5.08 1.91
N GLY A 19 6.19 -5.69 1.16
CA GLY A 19 6.46 -6.16 -0.20
C GLY A 19 6.89 -5.05 -1.15
N LEU A 20 6.22 -3.90 -1.10
CA LEU A 20 6.53 -2.73 -1.92
C LEU A 20 7.89 -2.12 -1.58
N ILE A 21 8.29 -2.05 -0.31
CA ILE A 21 9.62 -1.59 0.08
C ILE A 21 10.69 -2.54 -0.45
N ILE A 22 10.50 -3.86 -0.31
CA ILE A 22 11.45 -4.85 -0.83
C ILE A 22 11.57 -4.73 -2.35
N ALA A 23 10.44 -4.65 -3.06
CA ALA A 23 10.40 -4.50 -4.51
C ALA A 23 11.05 -3.18 -4.97
N GLY A 24 10.70 -2.06 -4.33
CA GLY A 24 11.24 -0.73 -4.62
C GLY A 24 12.74 -0.64 -4.37
N ALA A 25 13.22 -1.23 -3.26
CA ALA A 25 14.64 -1.31 -2.97
C ALA A 25 15.38 -2.21 -3.97
N TYR A 26 14.79 -3.34 -4.37
CA TYR A 26 15.38 -4.23 -5.37
C TYR A 26 15.50 -3.54 -6.73
N VAL A 27 14.40 -2.96 -7.24
CA VAL A 27 14.39 -2.23 -8.52
C VAL A 27 15.34 -1.02 -8.46
N GLY A 28 15.31 -0.29 -7.35
CA GLY A 28 16.18 0.86 -7.13
C GLY A 28 17.67 0.47 -7.10
N LYS A 29 18.01 -0.69 -6.52
CA LYS A 29 19.37 -1.23 -6.55
C LYS A 29 19.83 -1.63 -7.94
N GLU A 30 18.95 -2.20 -8.77
CA GLU A 30 19.28 -2.47 -10.17
C GLU A 30 19.48 -1.17 -10.96
N ALA A 31 18.65 -0.15 -10.73
CA ALA A 31 18.87 1.19 -11.30
C ALA A 31 20.21 1.80 -10.83
N ASP A 32 20.57 1.65 -9.55
CA ASP A 32 21.86 2.09 -9.01
C ASP A 32 23.05 1.44 -9.73
N LYS A 33 22.95 0.15 -10.07
CA LYS A 33 24.00 -0.56 -10.82
C LYS A 33 24.11 -0.09 -12.26
N ILE A 34 22.97 0.10 -12.95
CA ILE A 34 22.93 0.46 -14.37
C ILE A 34 23.40 1.91 -14.58
N TYR A 35 22.98 2.82 -13.71
CA TYR A 35 23.20 4.25 -13.87
C TYR A 35 24.27 4.82 -12.92
N HIS A 36 24.97 3.97 -12.15
CA HIS A 36 26.00 4.35 -11.17
C HIS A 36 25.53 5.40 -10.15
N LEU A 37 24.27 5.29 -9.71
CA LEU A 37 23.59 6.32 -8.90
C LEU A 37 23.97 6.32 -7.40
N LYS A 38 24.95 5.50 -6.99
CA LYS A 38 25.51 5.45 -5.62
C LYS A 38 24.47 5.36 -4.49
N GLY A 39 23.33 4.71 -4.73
CA GLY A 39 22.26 4.52 -3.74
C GLY A 39 21.05 5.43 -3.92
N LEU A 40 21.11 6.43 -4.82
CA LEU A 40 19.98 7.30 -5.12
C LEU A 40 18.84 6.54 -5.82
N GLY A 41 19.14 5.53 -6.61
CA GLY A 41 18.15 4.64 -7.22
C GLY A 41 17.38 3.86 -6.16
N THR A 42 18.07 3.28 -5.18
CA THR A 42 17.46 2.57 -4.04
C THR A 42 16.60 3.52 -3.20
N ALA A 43 17.13 4.69 -2.82
CA ALA A 43 16.39 5.68 -2.05
C ALA A 43 15.15 6.17 -2.81
N GLY A 44 15.29 6.52 -4.09
CA GLY A 44 14.20 6.94 -4.95
C GLY A 44 13.15 5.84 -5.16
N GLY A 45 13.58 4.59 -5.37
CA GLY A 45 12.69 3.45 -5.52
C GLY A 45 11.83 3.21 -4.27
N VAL A 46 12.41 3.32 -3.07
CA VAL A 46 11.66 3.23 -1.81
C VAL A 46 10.70 4.40 -1.66
N ILE A 47 11.12 5.64 -1.95
CA ILE A 47 10.25 6.82 -1.88
C ILE A 47 9.05 6.68 -2.83
N ILE A 48 9.28 6.27 -4.08
CA ILE A 48 8.22 6.05 -5.07
C ILE A 48 7.27 4.95 -4.59
N ALA A 49 7.80 3.84 -4.05
CA ALA A 49 6.98 2.75 -3.51
C ALA A 49 6.08 3.23 -2.35
N LEU A 50 6.60 4.07 -1.45
CA LEU A 50 5.82 4.65 -0.35
C LEU A 50 4.72 5.59 -0.85
N ILE A 51 5.00 6.42 -1.86
CA ILE A 51 3.99 7.30 -2.46
C ILE A 51 2.86 6.49 -3.11
N LEU A 52 3.21 5.47 -3.91
CA LEU A 52 2.23 4.59 -4.55
C LEU A 52 1.37 3.85 -3.52
N TRP A 53 2.01 3.33 -2.47
CA TRP A 53 1.31 2.69 -1.36
C TRP A 53 0.37 3.66 -0.64
N PHE A 54 0.80 4.90 -0.37
CA PHE A 54 -0.02 5.90 0.29
C PHE A 54 -1.28 6.26 -0.50
N VAL A 55 -1.17 6.39 -1.83
CA VAL A 55 -2.33 6.57 -2.71
C VAL A 55 -3.27 5.36 -2.63
N HIS A 56 -2.73 4.14 -2.61
CA HIS A 56 -3.52 2.92 -2.47
C HIS A 56 -4.28 2.88 -1.13
N VAL A 57 -3.64 3.26 -0.03
CA VAL A 57 -4.27 3.34 1.30
C VAL A 57 -5.44 4.33 1.30
N ILE A 58 -5.28 5.51 0.71
CA ILE A 58 -6.37 6.50 0.62
C ILE A 58 -7.58 5.92 -0.12
N HIS A 59 -7.36 5.22 -1.23
CA HIS A 59 -8.44 4.56 -1.96
C HIS A 59 -9.09 3.44 -1.15
N ALA A 60 -8.31 2.60 -0.47
CA ALA A 60 -8.83 1.54 0.37
C ALA A 60 -9.70 2.08 1.52
N VAL A 61 -9.27 3.18 2.17
CA VAL A 61 -10.02 3.83 3.25
C VAL A 61 -11.33 4.42 2.74
N LYS A 62 -11.32 5.12 1.59
CA LYS A 62 -12.55 5.65 0.99
C LYS A 62 -13.55 4.53 0.66
N LEU A 63 -13.06 3.44 0.07
CA LEU A 63 -13.90 2.29 -0.25
C LEU A 63 -14.53 1.67 1.01
N MET A 64 -13.75 1.54 2.10
CA MET A 64 -14.27 1.04 3.37
C MET A 64 -15.36 1.94 3.97
N GLN A 65 -15.21 3.27 3.87
CA GLN A 65 -16.22 4.22 4.34
C GLN A 65 -17.51 4.14 3.51
N ASP A 66 -17.39 4.02 2.19
CA ASP A 66 -18.54 3.89 1.29
C ASP A 66 -19.31 2.59 1.52
N GLU A 67 -18.60 1.48 1.79
CA GLU A 67 -19.22 0.19 2.13
C GLU A 67 -19.98 0.25 3.46
N GLU A 68 -19.43 0.93 4.47
CA GLU A 68 -20.11 1.11 5.75
C GLU A 68 -21.36 1.99 5.63
N ALA A 69 -21.30 3.07 4.85
CA ALA A 69 -22.43 3.96 4.60
C ALA A 69 -23.61 3.19 3.96
N LYS A 70 -23.35 2.45 2.88
CA LYS A 70 -24.37 1.62 2.21
C LYS A 70 -24.94 0.53 3.11
N SER A 71 -24.08 -0.14 3.89
CA SER A 71 -24.54 -1.18 4.82
C SER A 71 -25.47 -0.64 5.91
N ASN A 72 -25.40 0.65 6.25
CA ASN A 72 -26.28 1.26 7.24
C ASN A 72 -27.63 1.69 6.65
N GLU A 73 -27.65 2.13 5.39
CA GLU A 73 -28.89 2.43 4.66
C GLU A 73 -29.75 1.17 4.46
N ASP A 74 -29.12 0.05 4.05
CA ASP A 74 -29.82 -1.24 3.86
C ASP A 74 -30.41 -1.82 5.15
N LYS A 75 -29.85 -1.48 6.33
CA LYS A 75 -30.37 -1.93 7.63
C LYS A 75 -31.52 -1.09 8.16
N GLN A 76 -31.76 0.08 7.57
CA GLN A 76 -32.84 0.99 7.97
C GLN A 76 -34.10 0.85 7.10
N GLN A 77 -34.03 0.11 5.99
CA GLN A 77 -35.17 -0.31 5.17
C GLN A 77 -35.72 -1.65 5.63
#